data_AF-A0A520IWL0-F1
#
_entry.id   AF-A0A520IWL0-F1
#
_cell.length_a   1.000
_cell.length_b   1.000
_cell.length_c   1.000
_cell.angle_alpha   90.00
_cell.angle_beta   90.00
_cell.angle_gamma   90.00
#
_symmetry.space_group_name_H-M   'P 1'
#
loop_
_entity.id
_entity.type
_entity.pdbx_description
1 polymer ?
#
loop_
_entity_poly.entity_id
_entity_poly.type
_entity_poly.pdbx_seq_one_letter_code
_entity_poly.pdbx_strand_id
1 'polypeptide(L)'
;MTDTPNTPETDTPTTAAGDTPPDRLSINHRSPFFKQELLERGIGIRFKDGIRHDVEEYCISEGWIRVALGKKVDRNGNPLTLK
;
A
#
# COMPACT_ATOMS: atom_id res chain seq x y z
N MET A 1 -23.07 8.76 37.83
CA MET A 1 -22.97 7.98 36.58
C MET A 1 -22.85 9.00 35.45
N THR A 2 -21.64 9.45 35.15
CA THR A 2 -21.35 10.38 34.07
C THR A 2 -20.57 9.61 33.03
N ASP A 3 -21.22 9.39 31.89
CA ASP A 3 -20.70 8.72 30.70
C ASP A 3 -19.52 9.52 30.15
N THR A 4 -18.34 8.89 30.08
CA THR A 4 -17.15 9.47 29.44
C THR A 4 -17.29 9.31 27.93
N PRO A 5 -17.17 10.38 27.12
CA PRO A 5 -17.31 10.26 25.68
C PRO A 5 -16.16 9.46 25.08
N ASN A 6 -16.53 8.41 24.34
CA ASN A 6 -15.67 7.62 23.48
C ASN A 6 -14.91 8.54 22.52
N THR A 7 -13.58 8.59 22.66
CA THR A 7 -12.72 9.26 21.70
C THR A 7 -12.70 8.40 20.44
N PRO A 8 -12.96 8.92 19.23
CA PRO A 8 -12.65 8.17 18.03
C PRO A 8 -11.13 8.15 17.90
N GLU A 9 -10.51 7.13 18.49
CA GLU A 9 -9.16 6.73 18.18
C GLU A 9 -9.08 6.50 16.67
N THR A 10 -8.56 7.52 16.00
CA THR A 10 -8.16 7.47 14.60
C THR A 10 -7.05 6.45 14.56
N ASP A 11 -7.37 5.26 14.04
CA ASP A 11 -6.45 4.16 13.77
C ASP A 11 -5.30 4.70 12.91
N THR A 12 -4.28 5.19 13.61
CA THR A 12 -2.98 5.52 13.05
C THR A 12 -2.24 4.20 13.18
N PRO A 13 -1.97 3.45 12.10
CA PRO A 13 -1.16 2.25 12.22
C PRO A 13 0.24 2.69 12.64
N THR A 14 0.45 2.64 13.94
CA THR A 14 1.70 2.83 14.65
C THR A 14 2.73 1.92 13.99
N THR A 15 3.77 2.56 13.49
CA THR A 15 5.03 2.00 13.02
C THR A 15 5.50 0.86 13.93
N ALA A 16 5.19 -0.37 13.54
CA ALA A 16 5.88 -1.54 14.05
C ALA A 16 7.29 -1.52 13.44
N ALA A 17 8.27 -1.11 14.24
CA ALA A 17 9.68 -1.29 13.96
C ALA A 17 10.00 -2.79 13.91
N GLY A 18 9.71 -3.41 12.78
CA GLY A 18 9.98 -4.80 12.48
C GLY A 18 10.06 -4.97 10.98
N ASP A 19 10.68 -6.06 10.55
CA ASP A 19 10.83 -6.38 9.13
C ASP A 19 9.49 -6.57 8.38
N THR A 20 8.36 -6.38 9.04
CA THR A 20 7.01 -6.53 8.51
C THR A 20 6.64 -5.37 7.57
N PRO A 21 6.17 -5.66 6.34
CA PRO A 21 5.64 -4.63 5.45
C PRO A 21 4.36 -4.00 6.04
N PRO A 22 4.08 -2.72 5.72
CA PRO A 22 2.86 -2.03 6.19
C PRO A 22 1.60 -2.65 5.58
N ASP A 23 0.44 -2.37 6.17
CA ASP A 23 -0.86 -2.84 5.65
C ASP A 23 -1.16 -2.33 4.22
N ARG A 24 -0.81 -1.06 3.95
CA ARG A 24 -0.98 -0.41 2.65
C ARG A 24 0.26 0.37 2.27
N LEU A 25 0.69 0.21 1.02
CA LEU A 25 1.82 0.93 0.45
C LEU A 25 1.57 1.18 -1.03
N SER A 26 1.99 2.35 -1.50
CA SER A 26 1.99 2.72 -2.91
C SER A 26 3.38 3.18 -3.34
N ILE A 27 3.76 2.89 -4.58
CA ILE A 27 4.98 3.42 -5.19
C ILE A 27 4.76 4.80 -5.82
N ASN A 28 3.51 5.23 -5.96
CA ASN A 28 3.17 6.50 -6.56
C ASN A 28 3.32 7.62 -5.53
N HIS A 29 4.25 8.55 -5.78
CA HIS A 29 4.56 9.70 -4.92
C HIS A 29 3.37 10.63 -4.63
N ARG A 30 2.31 10.57 -5.45
CA ARG A 30 1.07 11.34 -5.27
C ARG A 30 0.07 10.66 -4.33
N SER A 31 0.31 9.40 -3.98
CA SER A 31 -0.57 8.64 -3.09
C SER A 31 -0.25 8.98 -1.63
N PRO A 32 -1.26 9.10 -0.75
CA PRO A 32 -1.04 9.28 0.69
C PRO A 32 -0.34 8.07 1.35
N PHE A 33 -0.26 6.93 0.65
CA PHE A 33 0.41 5.72 1.12
C PHE A 33 1.82 5.54 0.53
N PHE A 34 2.40 6.59 -0.04
CA PHE A 34 3.78 6.59 -0.51
C PHE A 34 4.76 6.67 0.67
N LYS A 35 5.67 5.70 0.77
CA LYS A 35 6.71 5.65 1.82
C LYS A 35 8.04 5.22 1.21
N GLN A 36 8.88 6.19 0.88
CA GLN A 36 10.16 5.96 0.20
C GLN A 36 11.08 4.98 0.94
N GLU A 37 11.23 5.14 2.26
CA GLU A 37 12.10 4.28 3.10
C GLU A 37 11.75 2.79 2.98
N LEU A 38 10.45 2.48 2.84
CA LEU A 38 9.98 1.09 2.68
C LEU A 38 10.21 0.55 1.28
N LEU A 39 10.20 1.42 0.26
CA LEU A 39 10.51 1.06 -1.11
C LEU A 39 12.01 0.79 -1.28
N GLU A 40 12.85 1.59 -0.63
CA GLU A 40 14.32 1.41 -0.64
C GLU A 40 14.75 0.10 0.01
N ARG A 41 14.08 -0.31 1.09
CA ARG A 41 14.27 -1.62 1.72
C ARG A 41 13.96 -2.79 0.78
N GLY A 42 13.09 -2.57 -0.21
CA GLY A 42 12.63 -3.56 -1.16
C GLY A 42 11.55 -4.47 -0.57
N ILE A 43 10.37 -4.50 -1.21
CA ILE A 43 9.24 -5.32 -0.77
C ILE A 43 8.86 -6.27 -1.92
N GLY A 44 8.99 -7.57 -1.67
CA GLY A 44 8.51 -8.61 -2.58
C GLY A 44 7.07 -9.01 -2.24
N ILE A 45 6.13 -8.78 -3.15
CA ILE A 45 4.72 -9.09 -2.92
C ILE A 45 4.41 -10.47 -3.49
N ARG A 46 3.89 -11.37 -2.66
CA ARG A 46 3.44 -12.70 -3.10
C ARG A 46 1.95 -12.65 -3.38
N PHE A 47 1.57 -12.88 -4.63
CA PHE A 47 0.18 -12.93 -5.06
C PHE A 47 -0.06 -14.16 -5.93
N LYS A 48 -1.06 -14.97 -5.56
CA LYS A 48 -1.42 -16.21 -6.26
C LYS A 48 -0.20 -17.10 -6.53
N ASP A 49 0.56 -17.39 -5.47
CA ASP A 49 1.79 -18.19 -5.46
C ASP A 49 2.96 -17.66 -6.32
N GLY A 50 2.81 -16.48 -6.93
CA GLY A 50 3.87 -15.80 -7.68
C GLY A 50 4.43 -14.59 -6.90
N ILE A 51 5.74 -14.37 -7.01
CA ILE A 51 6.37 -13.13 -6.53
C ILE A 51 6.22 -12.07 -7.62
N ARG A 52 5.68 -10.91 -7.25
CA ARG A 52 5.44 -9.76 -8.12
C ARG A 52 6.28 -8.58 -7.65
N HIS A 53 6.87 -7.89 -8.62
CA HIS A 53 7.68 -6.68 -8.44
C HIS A 53 7.11 -5.48 -9.21
N ASP A 54 6.08 -5.71 -10.01
CA ASP A 54 5.33 -4.77 -10.85
C ASP A 54 4.10 -4.20 -10.13
N VAL A 55 4.04 -4.32 -8.81
CA VAL A 55 2.92 -3.85 -7.99
C VAL A 55 3.08 -2.36 -7.70
N GLU A 56 2.07 -1.60 -8.10
CA GLU A 56 2.00 -0.15 -7.91
C GLU A 56 1.45 0.22 -6.52
N GLU A 57 0.51 -0.58 -6.02
CA GLU A 57 -0.08 -0.40 -4.70
C GLU A 57 -0.67 -1.71 -4.19
N TYR A 58 -0.69 -1.92 -2.88
CA TYR A 58 -1.41 -3.05 -2.28
C TYR A 58 -2.12 -2.61 -1.01
N CYS A 59 -3.16 -3.36 -0.65
CA CYS A 59 -3.80 -3.28 0.66
C CYS A 59 -4.04 -4.71 1.17
N ILE A 60 -3.39 -5.04 2.29
CA ILE A 60 -3.47 -6.36 2.92
C ILE A 60 -4.84 -6.54 3.58
N SER A 61 -5.30 -5.54 4.34
CA SER A 61 -6.60 -5.57 5.02
C SER A 61 -7.78 -5.75 4.06
N GLU A 62 -7.76 -5.09 2.91
CA GLU A 62 -8.79 -5.26 1.87
C GLU A 62 -8.49 -6.42 0.90
N GLY A 63 -7.30 -7.02 0.96
CA GLY A 63 -6.92 -8.21 0.20
C GLY A 63 -6.73 -8.01 -1.31
N TRP A 64 -6.32 -6.82 -1.76
CA TRP A 64 -6.12 -6.54 -3.19
C TRP A 64 -4.75 -5.93 -3.50
N ILE A 65 -4.34 -6.07 -4.77
CA ILE A 65 -3.14 -5.45 -5.32
C ILE A 65 -3.48 -4.68 -6.59
N ARG A 66 -2.83 -3.54 -6.82
CA ARG A 66 -2.82 -2.81 -8.09
C ARG A 66 -1.52 -3.09 -8.79
N VAL A 67 -1.61 -3.62 -10.00
CA VAL A 67 -0.44 -3.96 -10.83
C VAL A 67 -0.48 -3.15 -12.11
N ALA A 68 0.66 -2.63 -12.55
CA ALA A 68 0.77 -1.98 -13.84
C ALA A 68 0.55 -3.00 -14.98
N LEU A 69 -0.28 -2.68 -15.96
CA LEU A 69 -0.54 -3.51 -17.12
C LEU A 69 0.60 -3.38 -18.15
N GLY A 70 1.76 -3.92 -17.79
CA GLY A 70 2.98 -3.81 -18.58
C GLY A 70 3.37 -2.35 -18.81
N LYS A 71 3.75 -2.00 -20.04
CA LYS A 71 4.19 -0.65 -20.42
C LYS A 71 3.05 0.29 -20.82
N LYS A 72 1.79 -0.05 -20.53
CA LYS A 72 0.65 0.78 -20.91
C LYS A 72 0.49 1.93 -19.93
N VAL A 73 0.40 3.14 -20.47
CA VAL A 73 0.15 4.37 -19.70
C VAL A 73 -1.16 5.00 -20.14
N ASP A 74 -1.81 5.71 -19.23
CA ASP A 74 -2.96 6.55 -19.51
C ASP A 74 -2.54 7.83 -20.28
N ARG A 75 -3.51 8.69 -20.61
CA ARG A 75 -3.26 9.98 -21.28
C ARG A 75 -2.39 10.95 -20.45
N ASN A 76 -2.30 10.71 -19.15
CA ASN A 76 -1.60 11.54 -18.17
C ASN A 76 -0.20 10.98 -17.84
N GLY A 77 0.21 9.88 -18.48
CA GLY A 77 1.50 9.23 -18.26
C GLY A 77 1.54 8.31 -17.05
N ASN A 78 0.42 8.06 -16.36
CA ASN A 78 0.39 7.11 -15.26
C ASN A 78 0.24 5.67 -15.80
N PRO A 79 0.87 4.67 -15.16
CA PRO A 79 0.67 3.27 -15.55
C PRO A 79 -0.81 2.89 -15.45
N LEU A 80 -1.31 2.23 -16.48
CA LEU A 80 -2.65 1.67 -16.46
C LEU A 80 -2.64 0.49 -15.49
N THR A 81 -3.40 0.58 -14.40
CA THR A 81 -3.39 -0.43 -13.34
C THR A 81 -4.62 -1.32 -13.39
N LEU A 82 -4.44 -2.59 -12.99
CA LEU A 82 -5.53 -3.52 -12.68
C LEU A 82 -5.57 -3.74 -11.17
N LYS A 83 -6.75 -3.63 -10.56
CA LYS A 83 -7.03 -4.02 -9.17
C LYS A 83 -7.68 -5.40 -9.13
#